data_AF-A0A7X3TST5-F1
#
_entry.id   AF-A0A7X3TST5-F1
#
_cell.length_a   1.000
_cell.length_b   1.000
_cell.length_c   1.000
_cell.angle_alpha   90.00
_cell.angle_beta   90.00
_cell.angle_gamma   90.00
#
_symmetry.space_group_name_H-M   'P 1'
#
loop_
_entity.id
_entity.type
_entity.pdbx_description
1 polymer ?
#
loop_
_entity_poly.entity_id
_entity_poly.type
_entity_poly.pdbx_seq_one_letter_code
_entity_poly.pdbx_strand_id
1 'polypeptide(L)'
;ACPSRVIRVVSAEVPGEPTKRYSKEYYMDMTRCLFCGLCVKACPVDALGMSQEFEWAVYDKRNLHLNKEQLLAIGDRAFPEREKRLEFQHPNVAYFNVSFKDVPEKEF
;
A
#
# COMPACT_ATOMS: atom_id res chain seq x y z
N ALA A 1 9.20 6.31 -4.24
CA ALA A 1 9.20 7.10 -2.98
C ALA A 1 10.03 6.48 -1.86
N CYS A 2 10.08 5.15 -1.70
CA CYS A 2 10.87 4.54 -0.62
C CYS A 2 12.38 4.88 -0.74
N PRO A 3 13.00 5.54 0.25
CA PRO A 3 14.42 5.91 0.21
C PRO A 3 15.33 4.67 0.23
N SER A 4 14.98 3.67 1.03
CA SER A 4 15.72 2.41 1.17
C SER A 4 15.44 1.38 0.07
N ARG A 5 14.56 1.71 -0.90
CA ARG A 5 14.17 0.83 -2.02
C ARG A 5 13.77 -0.59 -1.60
N VAL A 6 12.95 -0.71 -0.54
CA VAL A 6 12.53 -2.01 0.02
C VAL A 6 11.25 -2.59 -0.59
N ILE A 7 10.56 -1.80 -1.42
CA ILE A 7 9.27 -2.16 -2.00
C ILE A 7 9.48 -2.59 -3.45
N ARG A 8 8.94 -3.75 -3.83
CA ARG A 8 8.85 -4.22 -5.22
C ARG A 8 7.39 -4.51 -5.56
N VAL A 9 6.93 -3.99 -6.70
CA VAL A 9 5.56 -4.18 -7.18
C VAL A 9 5.60 -4.69 -8.61
N VAL A 10 4.80 -5.70 -8.91
CA VAL A 10 4.54 -6.17 -10.29
C VAL A 10 3.06 -5.94 -10.58
N SER A 11 2.76 -5.16 -11.60
CA SER A 11 1.38 -4.87 -12.02
C SER A 11 0.89 -5.84 -13.08
N ALA A 12 -0.40 -6.16 -13.06
CA ALA A 12 -1.10 -6.88 -14.13
C ALA A 12 -2.43 -6.21 -14.46
N GLU A 13 -2.98 -6.53 -15.63
CA GLU A 13 -4.28 -6.05 -16.10
C GLU A 13 -5.39 -7.04 -15.72
N VAL A 14 -6.58 -6.51 -15.41
CA VAL A 14 -7.74 -7.35 -15.08
C VAL A 14 -8.25 -8.03 -16.35
N PRO A 15 -8.42 -9.37 -16.38
CA PRO A 15 -8.98 -10.05 -17.54
C PRO A 15 -10.37 -9.49 -17.87
N GLY A 16 -10.56 -9.04 -19.12
CA GLY A 16 -11.82 -8.45 -19.58
C GLY A 16 -11.96 -6.94 -19.38
N GLU A 17 -11.07 -6.30 -18.62
CA GLU A 17 -11.08 -4.85 -18.37
C GLU A 17 -9.64 -4.28 -18.43
N PRO A 18 -9.05 -4.09 -19.63
CA PRO A 18 -7.63 -3.74 -19.79
C PRO A 18 -7.24 -2.40 -19.16
N THR A 19 -8.19 -1.48 -19.00
CA THR A 19 -7.95 -0.18 -18.35
C THR A 19 -7.67 -0.34 -16.84
N LYS A 20 -8.19 -1.39 -16.20
CA LYS A 20 -8.00 -1.63 -14.76
C LYS A 20 -6.74 -2.44 -14.51
N ARG A 21 -5.91 -1.92 -13.60
CA ARG A 21 -4.65 -2.55 -13.19
C ARG A 21 -4.68 -2.87 -11.71
N TYR A 22 -4.04 -3.98 -11.35
CA TYR A 22 -3.87 -4.39 -9.96
C TYR A 22 -2.41 -4.80 -9.71
N SER A 23 -2.00 -4.78 -8.43
CA SER A 23 -0.71 -5.35 -8.04
C SER A 23 -0.83 -6.88 -8.06
N LYS A 24 -0.22 -7.52 -9.05
CA LYS A 24 -0.11 -8.98 -9.08
C LYS A 24 0.76 -9.46 -7.93
N GLU A 25 1.93 -8.82 -7.79
CA GLU A 25 2.85 -9.08 -6.71
C GLU A 25 3.17 -7.79 -5.98
N TYR A 26 3.28 -7.89 -4.66
CA TYR A 26 3.75 -6.83 -3.81
C TYR A 26 4.67 -7.44 -2.77
N TYR A 27 5.91 -6.96 -2.72
CA TYR A 27 6.93 -7.43 -1.78
C TYR A 27 7.50 -6.25 -1.02
N MET A 28 7.65 -6.42 0.29
CA MET A 28 8.24 -5.43 1.19
C MET A 28 9.25 -6.10 2.11
N ASP A 29 10.48 -5.60 2.09
CA ASP A 29 11.54 -6.04 3.01
C ASP A 29 11.52 -5.18 4.28
N MET A 30 10.91 -5.70 5.34
CA MET A 30 10.78 -4.99 6.62
C MET A 30 12.11 -4.86 7.35
N THR A 31 13.12 -5.63 6.97
CA THR A 31 14.44 -5.62 7.62
C THR A 31 15.27 -4.38 7.29
N ARG A 32 14.92 -3.70 6.19
CA ARG A 32 15.57 -2.47 5.72
C ARG A 32 14.60 -1.27 5.70
N CYS A 33 13.34 -1.49 6.11
CA CYS A 33 12.34 -0.44 6.16
C CYS A 33 12.67 0.53 7.29
N LEU A 34 12.63 1.83 7.01
CA LEU A 34 12.89 2.89 8.00
C LEU A 34 11.62 3.42 8.67
N PHE A 35 10.46 2.84 8.36
CA PHE A 35 9.15 3.27 8.88
C PHE A 35 8.84 4.77 8.67
N CYS A 36 9.48 5.39 7.67
CA CYS A 36 9.39 6.83 7.41
C CYS A 36 8.03 7.34 6.87
N GLY A 37 7.05 6.47 6.60
CA GLY A 37 5.73 6.86 6.10
C GLY A 37 5.68 7.43 4.66
N LEU A 38 6.82 7.61 4.00
CA LEU A 38 6.87 8.22 2.65
C LEU A 38 6.10 7.42 1.58
N CYS A 39 6.01 6.10 1.72
CA CYS A 39 5.22 5.26 0.81
C CYS A 39 3.72 5.52 0.93
N VAL A 40 3.21 5.77 2.15
CA VAL A 40 1.80 6.12 2.41
C VAL A 40 1.49 7.49 1.84
N LYS A 41 2.36 8.47 2.08
CA LYS A 41 2.22 9.82 1.52
C LYS A 41 2.23 9.81 -0.01
N ALA A 42 3.13 9.04 -0.61
CA ALA A 42 3.29 8.99 -2.06
C ALA A 42 2.19 8.19 -2.79
N CYS A 43 1.40 7.37 -2.09
CA CYS A 43 0.37 6.57 -2.73
C CYS A 43 -0.81 7.46 -3.14
N PRO A 44 -1.17 7.58 -4.44
CA PRO A 44 -2.24 8.48 -4.86
C PRO A 44 -3.65 8.00 -4.50
N VAL A 45 -3.81 6.71 -4.17
CA VAL A 45 -5.11 6.05 -3.95
C VAL A 45 -5.27 5.48 -2.55
N ASP A 46 -4.39 5.86 -1.62
CA ASP A 46 -4.43 5.36 -0.23
C ASP A 46 -4.39 3.83 -0.07
N ALA A 47 -3.72 3.13 -0.99
CA ALA A 47 -3.58 1.67 -0.93
C ALA A 47 -2.65 1.17 0.19
N LEU A 48 -1.86 2.05 0.81
CA LEU A 48 -0.91 1.71 1.88
C LEU A 48 -1.26 2.54 3.12
N GLY A 49 -1.21 1.90 4.29
CA GLY A 49 -1.34 2.53 5.60
C GLY A 49 -0.22 2.07 6.54
N MET A 50 0.07 2.88 7.56
CA MET A 50 0.98 2.50 8.65
C MET A 50 0.13 1.99 9.82
N SER A 51 0.29 0.71 10.18
CA SER A 51 -0.34 0.17 11.38
C SER A 51 0.40 0.65 12.64
N GLN A 52 -0.25 0.51 13.80
CA GLN A 52 0.36 0.72 15.11
C GLN A 52 1.02 -0.56 15.67
N GLU A 53 1.08 -1.65 14.89
CA GLU A 53 1.72 -2.89 15.28
C GLU A 53 3.24 -2.70 15.34
N PHE A 54 3.86 -2.82 16.52
CA PHE A 54 5.31 -2.61 16.72
C PHE A 54 6.07 -3.90 17.10
N GLU A 55 5.37 -4.97 17.47
CA GLU A 55 5.96 -6.22 17.99
C GLU A 55 6.44 -7.15 16.86
N TRP A 56 7.45 -6.73 16.10
CA TRP A 56 7.98 -7.44 14.92
C TRP A 56 9.26 -8.25 15.20
N ALA A 57 9.55 -8.57 16.47
CA ALA A 57 10.72 -9.35 16.84
C ALA A 57 10.56 -10.80 16.40
N VAL A 58 11.46 -11.27 15.53
CA VAL A 58 11.48 -12.65 15.02
C VAL A 58 12.89 -13.25 15.11
N TYR A 59 12.97 -14.57 15.24
CA TYR A 59 14.24 -15.30 15.27
C TYR A 59 14.89 -15.42 13.90
N ASP A 60 14.09 -15.62 12.84
CA ASP A 60 14.57 -15.67 11.46
C ASP A 60 14.21 -14.37 10.72
N LYS A 61 15.24 -13.68 10.24
CA LYS A 61 15.12 -12.46 9.42
C LYS A 61 14.24 -12.67 8.19
N ARG A 62 14.21 -13.87 7.62
CA ARG A 62 13.41 -14.18 6.40
C ARG A 62 11.92 -13.98 6.63
N ASN A 63 11.45 -14.08 7.87
CA ASN A 63 10.04 -13.86 8.23
C ASN A 63 9.62 -12.39 8.11
N LEU A 64 10.58 -11.46 7.98
CA LEU A 64 10.35 -10.03 7.75
C LEU A 64 10.32 -9.65 6.27
N HIS A 65 10.38 -10.63 5.37
CA HIS A 65 10.16 -10.44 3.94
C HIS A 65 8.68 -10.68 3.65
N LEU A 66 7.91 -9.61 3.56
CA LEU A 66 6.46 -9.69 3.48
C LEU A 66 5.98 -9.74 2.03
N ASN A 67 5.09 -10.69 1.76
CA ASN A 67 4.37 -10.84 0.51
C ASN A 67 3.03 -10.11 0.55
N LYS A 68 2.40 -9.94 -0.63
CA LYS A 68 1.11 -9.25 -0.80
C LYS A 68 0.04 -9.76 0.16
N GLU A 69 -0.09 -11.08 0.29
CA GLU A 69 -1.11 -11.71 1.14
C GLU A 69 -0.90 -11.38 2.62
N GLN A 70 0.36 -11.41 3.09
CA GLN A 70 0.70 -11.07 4.48
C GLN A 70 0.42 -9.59 4.76
N LEU A 71 0.76 -8.71 3.81
CA LEU A 71 0.48 -7.27 3.94
C LEU A 71 -1.02 -6.98 4.00
N LEU A 72 -1.82 -7.69 3.18
CA LEU A 72 -3.28 -7.59 3.24
C LEU A 72 -3.83 -8.09 4.58
N ALA A 73 -3.33 -9.22 5.09
CA ALA A 73 -3.74 -9.76 6.38
C ALA A 73 -3.38 -8.84 7.57
N ILE A 74 -2.24 -8.12 7.49
CA ILE A 74 -1.90 -7.07 8.46
C ILE A 74 -2.89 -5.91 8.34
N GLY A 75 -3.21 -5.49 7.12
CA GLY A 75 -4.20 -4.46 6.86
C GLY A 75 -5.58 -4.80 7.41
N ASP A 76 -6.04 -6.05 7.23
CA ASP A 76 -7.32 -6.54 7.75
C ASP A 76 -7.40 -6.48 9.29
N ARG A 77 -6.28 -6.80 9.97
CA ARG A 77 -6.21 -6.75 11.44
C ARG A 77 -6.10 -5.33 11.96
N ALA A 78 -5.30 -4.50 11.32
CA ALA A 78 -5.02 -3.14 11.77
C ALA A 78 -6.11 -2.12 11.39
N PHE A 79 -6.85 -2.36 10.30
CA PHE A 79 -7.86 -1.47 9.76
C PHE A 79 -9.17 -2.23 9.46
N PRO A 80 -9.96 -2.59 10.49
CA PRO A 80 -11.20 -3.33 10.30
C PRO A 80 -12.29 -2.51 9.58
N GLU A 81 -12.33 -1.19 9.79
CA GLU A 81 -13.25 -0.27 9.11
C GLU A 81 -12.58 0.35 7.88
N ARG A 82 -12.60 -0.36 6.75
CA ARG A 82 -12.00 0.11 5.48
C ARG A 82 -12.79 1.25 4.80
N GLU A 83 -14.04 1.43 5.19
CA GLU A 83 -15.07 2.09 4.35
C GLU A 83 -14.97 3.62 4.24
N LYS A 84 -14.51 4.35 5.26
CA LYS A 84 -14.66 5.82 5.26
C LYS A 84 -13.68 6.61 4.36
N ARG A 85 -12.75 5.94 3.68
CA ARG A 85 -11.83 6.59 2.70
C ARG A 85 -12.06 6.12 1.25
N LEU A 86 -12.92 5.12 1.05
CA LEU A 86 -13.33 4.65 -0.28
C LEU A 86 -14.39 5.55 -0.92
N GLU A 87 -15.17 6.30 -0.12
CA GLU A 87 -16.20 7.23 -0.61
C GLU A 87 -15.63 8.41 -1.42
N PHE A 88 -14.36 8.76 -1.21
CA PHE A 88 -13.62 9.77 -2.00
C PHE A 88 -12.92 9.17 -3.22
N GLN A 89 -13.01 7.85 -3.46
CA GLN A 89 -12.46 7.24 -4.67
C GLN A 89 -13.46 7.42 -5.81
N HIS A 90 -13.18 8.39 -6.68
CA HIS A 90 -13.89 8.59 -7.93
C HIS A 90 -13.95 7.26 -8.73
N PRO A 91 -15.03 7.00 -9.50
CA PRO A 91 -15.23 5.80 -10.33
C PRO A 91 -14.06 5.34 -11.22
N ASN A 92 -13.03 6.17 -11.41
CA ASN A 92 -11.93 5.99 -12.35
C ASN A 92 -10.58 5.78 -11.64
N VAL A 93 -10.52 4.93 -10.62
CA VAL A 93 -9.25 4.35 -10.06
C VAL A 93 -8.40 3.65 -11.15
N ALA A 94 -8.94 3.51 -12.36
CA ALA A 94 -8.20 3.33 -13.59
C ALA A 94 -8.02 4.66 -14.34
N TYR A 95 -7.13 5.55 -13.91
CA TYR A 95 -6.32 6.41 -14.79
C TYR A 95 -5.25 7.06 -13.91
N PHE A 96 -4.00 6.93 -14.34
CA PHE A 96 -2.81 7.52 -13.73
C PHE A 96 -3.10 8.93 -13.22
N ASN A 97 -3.07 9.13 -11.90
CA ASN A 97 -3.40 10.42 -11.33
C ASN A 97 -2.22 11.39 -11.49
N VAL A 98 -2.27 12.17 -12.58
CA VAL A 98 -1.57 13.45 -12.72
C VAL A 98 -2.49 14.51 -12.13
N SER A 99 -2.15 15.00 -10.93
CA SER A 99 -2.63 16.25 -10.30
C SER A 99 -4.14 16.50 -10.23
N PHE A 100 -4.77 16.17 -9.11
CA PHE A 100 -5.99 16.86 -8.65
C PHE A 100 -5.66 17.77 -7.47
N LYS A 101 -5.97 19.07 -7.61
CA LYS A 101 -5.65 20.15 -6.65
C LYS A 101 -6.63 20.25 -5.47
N ASP A 102 -7.79 19.60 -5.57
CA ASP A 102 -8.92 19.78 -4.65
C ASP A 102 -9.14 18.61 -3.67
N VAL A 103 -8.26 17.60 -3.68
CA VAL A 103 -8.32 16.52 -2.70
C VAL A 103 -7.63 17.00 -1.41
N PRO A 104 -8.28 16.95 -0.24
CA PRO A 104 -7.65 17.34 1.01
C PRO A 104 -6.37 16.53 1.22
N GLU A 105 -5.31 17.19 1.68
CA GLU A 105 -4.06 16.50 1.97
C GLU A 105 -4.31 15.38 2.99
N LYS A 106 -3.62 14.26 2.82
CA LYS A 106 -3.74 13.13 3.73
C LYS A 106 -3.26 13.54 5.12
N GLU A 107 -4.20 13.65 6.06
CA GLU A 107 -3.87 13.77 7.48
C GLU A 107 -3.45 12.39 8.01
N PHE A 108 -2.39 12.41 8.85
CA PHE A 108 -1.79 11.25 9.51
C PHE A 108 -2.28 11.15 10.96
#